data_AF-A0A3D0EQK3-F1
#
_entry.id   AF-A0A3D0EQK3-F1
#
_cell.length_a   1.000
_cell.length_b   1.000
_cell.length_c   1.000
_cell.angle_alpha   90.00
_cell.angle_beta   90.00
_cell.angle_gamma   90.00
#
_symmetry.space_group_name_H-M   'P 1'
#
loop_
_entity.id
_entity.type
_entity.pdbx_description
1 polymer ?
#
loop_
_entity_poly.entity_id
_entity_poly.type
_entity_poly.pdbx_seq_one_letter_code
_entity_poly.pdbx_strand_id
1 'polypeptide(L)' 'MTIRCSRCGCAKFFYTSYHREKVDLPDHHGACCAQCYKPLNLADICELVMDDQNATKACAE' A
#
# COMPACT_ATOMS: atom_id res chain seq x y z
N MET A 1 1.88 2.02 -13.05
CA MET A 1 2.13 1.71 -11.63
C MET A 1 0.80 1.69 -10.89
N THR A 2 0.55 0.70 -10.05
CA THR A 2 -0.66 0.61 -9.22
C THR A 2 -0.26 0.35 -7.78
N ILE A 3 -0.89 1.04 -6.82
CA ILE A 3 -0.63 0.81 -5.40
C ILE A 3 -1.55 -0.31 -4.89
N ARG A 4 -0.97 -1.34 -4.26
CA ARG A 4 -1.69 -2.42 -3.60
C ARG A 4 -1.03 -2.76 -2.29
N CYS A 5 -1.83 -2.93 -1.24
CA CYS A 5 -1.32 -3.33 0.05
C CYS A 5 -0.66 -4.71 -0.01
N SER A 6 0.65 -4.80 0.22
CA SER A 6 1.41 -6.05 0.20
C SER A 6 0.95 -7.06 1.25
N ARG A 7 0.28 -6.60 2.32
CA ARG A 7 -0.25 -7.48 3.38
C ARG A 7 -1.60 -8.12 3.03
N CYS A 8 -2.48 -7.45 2.29
CA CYS A 8 -3.86 -7.93 2.07
C CYS A 8 -4.38 -7.79 0.64
N GLY A 9 -3.56 -7.29 -0.29
CA GLY A 9 -3.91 -7.07 -1.70
C GLY A 9 -4.88 -5.91 -1.96
N CYS A 10 -5.35 -5.20 -0.93
CA CYS A 10 -6.31 -4.12 -1.10
C CYS A 10 -5.72 -2.96 -1.91
N ALA A 11 -6.44 -2.48 -2.92
CA ALA A 11 -6.08 -1.32 -3.74
C ALA A 11 -6.65 0.01 -3.21
N LYS A 12 -7.43 -0.02 -2.12
CA LYS A 12 -8.03 1.17 -1.50
C LYS A 12 -7.18 1.63 -0.32
N PHE A 13 -7.00 2.94 -0.21
CA PHE A 13 -6.24 3.56 0.87
C PHE A 13 -6.89 4.87 1.31
N PHE A 14 -6.54 5.31 2.51
CA PHE A 14 -6.91 6.61 3.06
C PHE A 14 -5.67 7.31 3.59
N TYR A 15 -5.68 8.64 3.63
CA TYR A 15 -4.57 9.42 4.18
C TYR A 15 -4.76 9.68 5.67
N THR A 16 -3.73 9.44 6.46
CA THR A 16 -3.65 9.89 7.84
C THR A 16 -3.18 11.35 7.87
N SER A 17 -3.87 12.18 8.64
CA SER A 17 -3.51 13.58 8.87
C SER A 17 -3.15 13.76 10.35
N TYR A 18 -2.21 14.66 10.64
CA TYR A 18 -1.72 15.00 12.00
C TYR A 18 -2.84 15.32 13.03
N HIS A 19 -4.06 15.58 12.56
CA HIS A 19 -5.17 16.06 13.38
C HIS A 19 -6.39 15.12 13.44
N ARG A 20 -6.25 13.84 13.10
CA ARG A 20 -7.38 12.88 13.18
C ARG A 20 -7.08 11.70 14.11
N GLU A 21 -7.66 11.79 15.30
CA GLU A 21 -7.81 10.84 16.43
C GLU A 21 -8.20 9.38 16.12
N LYS A 22 -8.24 8.92 14.86
CA LYS A 22 -8.96 7.68 14.50
C LYS A 22 -8.10 6.50 14.09
N VAL A 23 -6.79 6.60 14.18
CA VAL A 23 -5.93 5.45 13.90
C VAL A 23 -4.86 5.42 14.97
N ASP A 24 -4.92 4.36 15.78
CA ASP A 24 -3.94 3.97 16.81
C ASP A 24 -2.57 3.59 16.19
N LEU A 25 -2.24 4.15 15.03
CA LEU A 25 -0.94 4.01 14.42
C LEU A 25 -0.04 5.08 15.01
N PRO A 26 1.01 4.69 15.75
CA PRO A 26 1.95 5.65 16.30
C PRO A 26 2.58 6.42 15.13
N ASP A 27 2.27 7.71 15.06
CA ASP A 27 3.03 8.73 14.32
C ASP A 27 3.19 8.54 12.79
N HIS A 28 2.38 7.70 12.15
CA HIS A 28 2.46 7.55 10.69
C HIS A 28 1.65 8.64 9.97
N HIS A 29 2.33 9.51 9.23
CA HIS A 29 1.75 10.43 8.26
C HIS A 29 1.89 9.88 6.85
N GLY A 30 0.78 9.52 6.21
CA GLY A 30 0.83 8.96 4.86
C GLY A 30 -0.43 8.20 4.48
N ALA A 31 -0.32 7.41 3.41
CA ALA A 31 -1.40 6.56 2.95
C ALA A 31 -1.41 5.24 3.74
N CYS A 32 -2.57 4.86 4.26
CA CYS A 32 -2.80 3.58 4.94
C CYS A 32 -3.80 2.74 4.15
N CYS A 33 -3.63 1.42 4.20
CA CYS A 33 -4.57 0.47 3.62
C CYS A 33 -5.96 0.61 4.25
N ALA A 34 -7.01 0.74 3.43
CA ALA A 34 -8.39 0.88 3.91
C ALA A 34 -8.99 -0.41 4.52
N GLN A 35 -8.32 -1.56 4.36
CA GLN A 35 -8.78 -2.85 4.87
C GLN A 35 -8.05 -3.27 6.14
N CYS A 36 -6.70 -3.28 6.09
CA CYS A 36 -5.88 -3.79 7.19
C CYS A 36 -5.17 -2.69 7.99
N TYR A 37 -5.41 -1.42 7.66
CA TYR A 37 -4.88 -0.23 8.33
C TYR A 37 -3.34 -0.12 8.36
N LYS A 38 -2.64 -1.04 7.70
CA LYS A 38 -1.18 -1.01 7.53
C LYS A 38 -0.77 0.28 6.79
N PRO A 39 0.28 1.00 7.26
CA PRO A 39 0.93 2.04 6.49
C PRO A 39 1.41 1.49 5.15
N LEU A 40 1.16 2.23 4.07
CA LEU A 40 1.72 1.90 2.77
C LEU A 40 3.15 2.43 2.67
N ASN A 41 4.02 1.64 2.06
CA ASN A 41 5.42 1.95 1.80
C ASN A 41 5.79 1.61 0.35
N LEU A 42 7.08 1.74 0.00
CA LEU A 42 7.55 1.52 -1.36
C LEU A 42 7.24 0.12 -1.91
N ALA A 43 7.18 -0.90 -1.05
CA ALA A 43 6.83 -2.27 -1.45
C ALA A 43 5.35 -2.45 -1.82
N ASP A 44 4.49 -1.48 -1.49
CA ASP A 44 3.08 -1.47 -1.89
C ASP A 44 2.89 -0.86 -3.29
N ILE A 45 3.96 -0.37 -3.95
CA ILE A 45 3.91 0.13 -5.32
C ILE A 45 4.19 -1.02 -6.29
N CYS A 46 3.17 -1.48 -7.01
CA CYS A 46 3.38 -2.42 -8.10
C CYS A 46 3.76 -1.65 -9.36
N GLU A 47 4.95 -1.92 -9.88
CA GLU A 47 5.27 -1.54 -11.25
C GLU A 47 4.38 -2.35 -12.19
N LEU A 48 3.66 -1.63 -13.06
CA LEU A 48 3.03 -2.29 -14.20
C LEU A 48 4.17 -2.55 -15.17
N VAL A 49 4.89 -3.66 -14.99
CA VAL A 49 5.71 -4.21 -16.06
C VAL A 49 4.73 -4.56 -17.17
N MET A 50 4.66 -3.69 -18.18
CA MET A 50 4.13 -4.07 -19.49
C MET A 50 5.14 -5.07 -20.05
N ASP A 51 4.95 -6.33 -19.74
CA ASP A 51 5.82 -7.39 -20.24
C ASP A 51 5.14 -8.05 -21.43
N ASP A 52 5.73 -7.94 -22.62
CA ASP A 52 5.34 -8.78 -23.76
C ASP A 52 5.50 -10.26 -23.40
N GLN A 53 6.46 -10.66 -22.56
CA GLN A 53 6.68 -12.05 -22.16
C GLN A 53 7.39 -12.17 -20.80
N ASN A 54 6.60 -12.46 -19.74
CA ASN A 54 7.01 -12.96 -18.41
C ASN A 54 6.78 -11.99 -17.24
N ALA A 55 5.50 -11.80 -16.85
CA ALA A 55 5.13 -11.15 -15.59
C ALA A 55 5.49 -12.06 -14.39
N THR A 56 6.77 -12.09 -14.05
CA THR A 56 7.26 -12.64 -12.79
C THR A 56 6.59 -11.90 -11.64
N LYS A 57 5.88 -12.71 -10.86
CA LYS A 57 5.22 -12.36 -9.61
C LYS A 57 6.30 -11.94 -8.62
N ALA A 58 6.58 -10.65 -8.54
CA ALA A 58 7.39 -10.08 -7.47
C ALA A 58 6.49 -9.22 -6.58
N CYS A 59 5.66 -9.87 -5.78
CA CYS A 59 5.30 -9.31 -4.48
C CYS A 59 6.48 -9.72 -3.59
N ALA A 60 7.27 -8.75 -3.14
CA ALA A 60 8.50 -8.99 -2.38
C ALA A 60 8.24 -9.98 -1.23
N GLU A 61 9.13 -10.98 -1.13
CA GLU A 61 9.20 -12.03 -0.08
C GLU A 61 9.41 -11.45 1.32
#